data_AF-E8T4W8-F1
#
_entry.id   AF-E8T4W8-F1
#
_cell.length_a   1.000
_cell.length_b   1.000
_cell.length_c   1.000
_cell.angle_alpha   90.00
_cell.angle_beta   90.00
_cell.angle_gamma   90.00
#
_symmetry.space_group_name_H-M   'P 1'
#
loop_
_entity.id
_entity.type
_entity.pdbx_description
1 polymer ?
#
loop_
_entity_poly.entity_id
_entity_poly.type
_entity_poly.pdbx_seq_one_letter_code
_entity_poly.pdbx_strand_id
1 'polypeptide(L)'
;MKSPVKKAELAPEVKLLKPLAPIRRFDVFAEWNRLKALKELGFTEDDAKAYGLAVAKVVAARKFYGHRIKYKGATKAFVEGRTKEKWWEKLASAAEFDEKIVNRMGRDFYEKVFSPTIESLYEQGKKYEEIRDTVRQEWNKLLKE
;
A
#
# COMPACT_ATOMS: atom_id res chain seq x y z
N MET A 1 35.83 -16.08 47.77
CA MET A 1 35.72 -15.84 46.32
C MET A 1 34.25 -15.82 45.96
N LYS A 2 33.69 -14.65 45.59
CA LYS A 2 32.31 -14.54 45.10
C LYS A 2 32.35 -14.61 43.57
N SER A 3 31.84 -15.70 43.00
CA SER A 3 31.60 -15.78 41.55
C SER A 3 30.52 -14.76 41.16
N PRO A 4 30.73 -13.92 40.13
CA PRO A 4 29.67 -13.09 39.62
C PRO A 4 28.73 -13.94 38.76
N VAL A 5 27.44 -13.89 39.10
CA VAL A 5 26.34 -14.44 38.33
C VAL A 5 26.37 -13.80 36.94
N LYS A 6 26.47 -14.63 35.89
CA LYS A 6 26.32 -14.19 34.50
C LYS A 6 24.97 -13.50 34.34
N LYS A 7 24.98 -12.22 33.94
CA LYS A 7 23.78 -11.50 33.51
C LYS A 7 23.17 -12.30 32.36
N ALA A 8 21.92 -12.74 32.54
CA ALA A 8 21.11 -13.26 31.47
C ALA A 8 21.03 -12.21 30.35
N GLU A 9 21.38 -12.60 29.14
CA GLU A 9 21.11 -11.82 27.93
C GLU A 9 19.59 -11.61 27.86
N LEU A 10 19.17 -10.37 28.11
CA LEU A 10 17.80 -9.92 27.89
C LEU A 10 17.48 -10.20 26.41
N ALA A 11 16.51 -11.08 26.17
CA ALA A 11 15.96 -11.30 24.84
C ALA A 11 15.65 -9.94 24.19
N PRO A 12 15.95 -9.73 22.90
CA PRO A 12 15.75 -8.44 22.26
C PRO A 12 14.28 -8.03 22.45
N GLU A 13 14.07 -6.83 23.00
CA GLU A 13 12.74 -6.21 23.04
C GLU A 13 12.14 -6.31 21.63
N VAL A 14 11.09 -7.11 21.48
CA VAL A 14 10.36 -7.21 20.22
C VAL A 14 9.67 -5.87 20.03
N LYS A 15 10.36 -4.95 19.35
CA LYS A 15 9.88 -3.61 19.11
C LYS A 15 8.69 -3.73 18.15
N LEU A 16 7.49 -3.57 18.69
CA LEU A 16 6.26 -3.61 17.90
C LEU A 16 6.35 -2.51 16.83
N LEU A 17 6.42 -2.91 15.56
CA LEU A 17 6.43 -1.96 14.46
C LEU A 17 5.03 -1.35 14.35
N LYS A 18 4.91 -0.09 14.75
CA LYS A 18 3.71 0.72 14.58
C LYS A 18 3.88 1.72 13.43
N PRO A 19 2.80 2.13 12.75
CA PRO A 19 2.92 3.14 11.71
C PRO A 19 3.36 4.48 12.30
N LEU A 20 4.01 5.33 11.50
CA LEU A 20 4.39 6.69 11.88
C LEU A 20 3.25 7.71 11.68
N ALA A 21 2.24 7.34 10.90
CA ALA A 21 1.09 8.18 10.61
C ALA A 21 -0.17 7.34 10.43
N PRO A 22 -1.37 7.93 10.61
CA PRO A 22 -2.61 7.20 10.41
C PRO A 22 -2.69 6.55 9.03
N ILE A 23 -3.06 5.27 8.99
CA ILE A 23 -3.32 4.55 7.76
C ILE A 23 -4.69 4.98 7.23
N ARG A 24 -4.72 5.45 5.99
CA ARG A 24 -5.89 5.97 5.28
C ARG A 24 -6.46 4.88 4.40
N ARG A 25 -7.76 4.98 4.10
CA ARG A 25 -8.41 4.14 3.07
C ARG A 25 -7.69 4.24 1.72
N PHE A 26 -7.19 5.44 1.42
CA PHE A 26 -6.39 5.72 0.24
C PHE A 26 -5.13 4.85 0.14
N ASP A 27 -4.41 4.63 1.24
CA ASP A 27 -3.17 3.85 1.22
C ASP A 27 -3.44 2.38 0.91
N VAL A 28 -4.45 1.80 1.57
CA VAL A 28 -4.89 0.41 1.32
C VAL A 28 -5.36 0.24 -0.12
N PHE A 29 -6.09 1.22 -0.66
CA PHE A 29 -6.58 1.15 -2.03
C PHE A 29 -5.46 1.24 -3.06
N ALA A 30 -4.46 2.10 -2.83
CA ALA A 30 -3.30 2.21 -3.69
C ALA A 30 -2.47 0.92 -3.67
N GLU A 31 -2.22 0.35 -2.49
CA GLU A 31 -1.49 -0.92 -2.33
C GLU A 31 -2.23 -2.10 -2.98
N TRP A 32 -3.54 -2.19 -2.76
CA TRP A 32 -4.38 -3.21 -3.41
C TRP A 32 -4.27 -3.17 -4.93
N ASN A 33 -4.27 -1.97 -5.53
CA ASN A 33 -4.13 -1.81 -6.97
C ASN A 33 -2.69 -1.99 -7.46
N ARG A 34 -1.67 -1.74 -6.63
CA ARG A 34 -0.27 -2.14 -6.90
C ARG A 34 -0.18 -3.65 -7.02
N LEU A 35 -0.68 -4.40 -6.03
CA LEU A 35 -0.71 -5.86 -6.06
C LEU A 35 -1.47 -6.42 -7.26
N LYS A 36 -2.63 -5.84 -7.58
CA LYS A 36 -3.38 -6.20 -8.78
C LYS A 36 -2.57 -6.00 -10.06
N ALA A 37 -1.90 -4.86 -10.20
CA ALA A 37 -1.06 -4.58 -11.37
C ALA A 37 0.10 -5.56 -11.50
N LEU A 38 0.74 -5.93 -10.39
CA LEU A 38 1.80 -6.94 -10.37
C LEU A 38 1.28 -8.33 -10.74
N LYS A 39 0.28 -8.81 -10.00
CA LYS A 39 -0.14 -10.22 -10.03
C LYS A 39 -1.06 -10.56 -11.20
N GLU A 40 -1.92 -9.62 -11.61
CA GLU A 40 -2.90 -9.88 -12.67
C GLU A 40 -2.53 -9.24 -14.01
N LEU A 41 -1.84 -8.10 -14.00
CA LEU A 41 -1.54 -7.35 -15.23
C LEU A 41 -0.08 -7.51 -15.68
N GLY A 42 0.78 -8.13 -14.87
CA GLY A 42 2.19 -8.37 -15.19
C GLY A 42 3.03 -7.09 -15.29
N PHE A 43 2.66 -6.04 -14.55
CA PHE A 43 3.42 -4.78 -14.56
C PHE A 43 4.72 -4.94 -13.77
N THR A 44 5.70 -4.07 -14.07
CA THR A 44 6.90 -3.93 -13.24
C THR A 44 6.56 -3.33 -11.88
N GLU A 45 7.45 -3.43 -10.89
CA GLU A 45 7.25 -2.84 -9.56
C GLU A 45 6.99 -1.33 -9.62
N ASP A 46 7.79 -0.60 -10.41
CA ASP A 46 7.63 0.85 -10.56
C ASP A 46 6.31 1.21 -11.24
N ASP A 47 5.94 0.48 -12.30
CA ASP A 47 4.66 0.66 -12.98
C ASP A 47 3.49 0.35 -12.06
N ALA A 48 3.58 -0.71 -11.27
CA ALA A 48 2.54 -1.10 -10.34
C ALA A 48 2.33 -0.07 -9.23
N LYS A 49 3.43 0.48 -8.67
CA LYS A 49 3.36 1.57 -7.69
C LYS A 49 2.69 2.80 -8.27
N ALA A 50 3.17 3.26 -9.44
CA ALA A 50 2.60 4.40 -10.13
C ALA A 50 1.12 4.17 -10.47
N TYR A 51 0.78 2.99 -10.98
CA TYR A 51 -0.58 2.58 -11.30
C TYR A 51 -1.50 2.60 -10.08
N GLY A 52 -1.10 1.95 -8.97
CA GLY A 52 -1.87 1.89 -7.74
C GLY A 52 -2.21 3.29 -7.21
N LEU A 53 -1.21 4.17 -7.19
CA LEU A 53 -1.42 5.56 -6.78
C LEU A 53 -2.31 6.35 -7.76
N ALA A 54 -2.12 6.20 -9.07
CA ALA A 54 -2.92 6.87 -10.08
C ALA A 54 -4.41 6.47 -10.00
N VAL A 55 -4.71 5.18 -9.82
CA VAL A 55 -6.07 4.68 -9.63
C VAL A 55 -6.70 5.28 -8.38
N ALA A 56 -5.96 5.33 -7.27
CA ALA A 56 -6.44 5.94 -6.03
C ALA A 56 -6.75 7.44 -6.20
N LYS A 57 -5.88 8.20 -6.89
CA LYS A 57 -6.12 9.62 -7.23
C LYS A 57 -7.37 9.80 -8.08
N VAL A 58 -7.55 8.98 -9.12
CA VAL A 58 -8.73 9.03 -9.98
C VAL A 58 -10.00 8.80 -9.17
N VAL A 59 -10.04 7.78 -8.31
CA VAL A 59 -11.21 7.48 -7.49
C VAL A 59 -11.47 8.58 -6.46
N ALA A 60 -10.43 9.14 -5.83
CA ALA A 60 -10.59 10.27 -4.93
C ALA A 60 -11.13 11.52 -5.64
N ALA A 61 -10.64 11.83 -6.84
CA ALA A 61 -11.09 12.96 -7.64
C ALA A 61 -12.56 12.86 -8.07
N ARG A 62 -13.10 11.64 -8.28
CA ARG A 62 -14.54 11.44 -8.59
C ARG A 62 -15.46 12.06 -7.56
N LYS A 63 -15.06 12.03 -6.28
CA LYS A 63 -15.85 12.61 -5.19
C LYS A 63 -16.04 14.12 -5.37
N PHE A 64 -15.06 14.80 -5.95
CA PHE A 64 -15.04 16.26 -6.08
C PHE A 64 -15.52 16.75 -7.45
N TYR A 65 -15.22 16.02 -8.53
CA TYR A 65 -15.49 16.46 -9.91
C TYR A 65 -16.60 15.66 -10.63
N GLY A 66 -17.24 14.70 -9.95
CA GLY A 66 -18.30 13.87 -10.52
C GLY A 66 -17.81 12.80 -11.50
N HIS A 67 -18.67 12.41 -12.44
CA HIS A 67 -18.47 11.24 -13.33
C HIS A 67 -17.58 11.48 -14.56
N ARG A 68 -17.09 12.70 -14.80
CA ARG A 68 -16.22 13.00 -15.96
C ARG A 68 -14.78 12.58 -15.65
N ILE A 69 -14.39 11.39 -16.10
CA ILE A 69 -13.05 10.83 -15.84
C ILE A 69 -12.35 10.53 -17.14
N LYS A 70 -11.22 11.21 -17.34
CA LYS A 70 -10.38 11.15 -18.54
C LYS A 70 -9.80 9.75 -18.84
N TYR A 71 -9.81 8.82 -17.89
CA TYR A 71 -9.09 7.53 -17.96
C TYR A 71 -10.00 6.29 -17.88
N LYS A 72 -11.32 6.44 -18.08
CA LYS A 72 -12.22 5.28 -18.10
C LYS A 72 -11.82 4.31 -19.21
N GLY A 73 -11.53 3.06 -18.86
CA GLY A 73 -11.14 2.01 -19.81
C GLY A 73 -9.68 2.08 -20.30
N ALA A 74 -8.88 3.06 -19.85
CA ALA A 74 -7.50 3.22 -20.28
C ALA A 74 -6.61 2.02 -19.91
N THR A 75 -6.77 1.46 -18.70
CA THR A 75 -6.06 0.24 -18.30
C THR A 75 -6.38 -0.93 -19.23
N LYS A 76 -7.67 -1.14 -19.55
CA LYS A 76 -8.08 -2.24 -20.44
C LYS A 76 -7.50 -2.06 -21.84
N ALA A 77 -7.54 -0.84 -22.38
CA ALA A 77 -6.94 -0.55 -23.69
C ALA A 77 -5.43 -0.81 -23.71
N PHE A 78 -4.70 -0.50 -22.63
CA PHE A 78 -3.28 -0.80 -22.52
C PHE A 78 -3.01 -2.31 -22.46
N VAL A 79 -3.70 -3.03 -21.57
CA VAL A 79 -3.53 -4.48 -21.37
C VAL A 79 -3.88 -5.28 -22.63
N GLU A 80 -4.88 -4.84 -23.38
CA GLU A 80 -5.26 -5.46 -24.67
C GLU A 80 -4.37 -5.03 -25.85
N GLY A 81 -3.31 -4.25 -25.61
CA GLY A 81 -2.39 -3.78 -26.65
C GLY A 81 -2.98 -2.75 -27.62
N ARG A 82 -4.19 -2.22 -27.34
CA ARG A 82 -4.84 -1.17 -28.15
C ARG A 82 -4.17 0.19 -28.01
N THR A 83 -3.34 0.38 -26.99
CA THR A 83 -2.45 1.54 -26.82
C THR A 83 -1.18 1.15 -26.10
N LYS A 84 -0.09 1.86 -26.36
CA LYS A 84 1.17 1.79 -25.59
C LYS A 84 1.24 2.84 -24.48
N GLU A 85 0.24 3.73 -24.40
CA GLU A 85 0.24 4.82 -23.43
C GLU A 85 -0.04 4.32 -22.01
N LYS A 86 0.95 4.49 -21.13
CA LYS A 86 0.84 4.26 -19.69
C LYS A 86 0.17 5.44 -19.01
N TRP A 87 -1.16 5.47 -19.02
CA TRP A 87 -1.92 6.61 -18.51
C TRP A 87 -1.63 6.97 -17.04
N TRP A 88 -1.18 6.01 -16.24
CA TRP A 88 -0.84 6.22 -14.82
C TRP A 88 0.37 7.13 -14.63
N GLU A 89 1.35 7.10 -15.53
CA GLU A 89 2.54 7.96 -15.48
C GLU A 89 2.19 9.45 -15.60
N LYS A 90 1.03 9.77 -16.18
CA LYS A 90 0.52 11.15 -16.27
C LYS A 90 -0.01 11.68 -14.93
N LEU A 91 -0.27 10.80 -13.96
CA LEU A 91 -0.90 11.15 -12.69
C LEU A 91 -0.05 10.81 -11.47
N ALA A 92 0.87 9.86 -11.57
CA ALA A 92 1.65 9.37 -10.45
C ALA A 92 2.95 8.73 -10.93
N SER A 93 3.90 8.59 -10.00
CA SER A 93 5.15 7.87 -10.20
C SER A 93 5.42 6.92 -9.03
N ALA A 94 6.36 5.98 -9.22
CA ALA A 94 6.82 5.09 -8.16
C ALA A 94 7.43 5.87 -6.98
N ALA A 95 8.23 6.91 -7.28
CA ALA A 95 8.80 7.79 -6.26
C ALA A 95 7.72 8.51 -5.44
N GLU A 96 6.62 8.95 -6.08
CA GLU A 96 5.52 9.58 -5.36
C GLU A 96 4.76 8.58 -4.48
N PHE A 97 4.64 7.32 -4.92
CA PHE A 97 4.10 6.24 -4.09
C PHE A 97 4.97 6.06 -2.84
N ASP A 98 6.28 5.94 -3.01
CA ASP A 98 7.23 5.78 -1.91
C ASP A 98 7.15 6.97 -0.94
N GLU A 99 7.07 8.19 -1.42
CA GLU A 99 6.94 9.37 -0.57
C GLU A 99 5.60 9.39 0.20
N LYS A 100 4.47 9.26 -0.52
CA LYS A 100 3.13 9.52 0.05
C LYS A 100 2.56 8.35 0.84
N ILE A 101 3.07 7.15 0.61
CA ILE A 101 2.59 5.91 1.23
C ILE A 101 3.69 5.35 2.12
N VAL A 102 4.79 4.87 1.54
CA VAL A 102 5.85 4.13 2.25
C VAL A 102 6.50 4.99 3.34
N ASN A 103 7.08 6.12 2.97
CA ASN A 103 7.81 6.98 3.89
C ASN A 103 6.86 7.62 4.90
N ARG A 104 5.67 8.06 4.46
CA ARG A 104 4.65 8.66 5.34
C ARG A 104 4.21 7.71 6.46
N MET A 105 3.96 6.43 6.15
CA MET A 105 3.56 5.46 7.18
C MET A 105 4.74 4.87 7.95
N GLY A 106 5.96 5.11 7.49
CA GLY A 106 7.18 4.49 7.99
C GLY A 106 7.57 3.28 7.13
N ARG A 107 8.79 3.32 6.59
CA ARG A 107 9.32 2.30 5.68
C ARG A 107 9.35 0.90 6.32
N ASP A 108 9.85 0.78 7.54
CA ASP A 108 9.87 -0.50 8.25
C ASP A 108 8.47 -1.09 8.44
N PHE A 109 7.51 -0.26 8.82
CA PHE A 109 6.12 -0.68 8.95
C PHE A 109 5.53 -1.10 7.59
N TYR A 110 5.81 -0.32 6.54
CA TYR A 110 5.36 -0.65 5.19
C TYR A 110 5.87 -2.01 4.73
N GLU A 111 7.19 -2.21 4.78
CA GLU A 111 7.87 -3.38 4.21
C GLU A 111 7.64 -4.65 5.03
N LYS A 112 7.58 -4.55 6.36
CA LYS A 112 7.51 -5.72 7.26
C LYS A 112 6.10 -6.07 7.72
N VAL A 113 5.17 -5.11 7.68
CA VAL A 113 3.81 -5.29 8.23
C VAL A 113 2.75 -5.00 7.18
N PHE A 114 2.66 -3.76 6.70
CA PHE A 114 1.56 -3.31 5.84
C PHE A 114 1.52 -4.09 4.52
N SER A 115 2.55 -4.00 3.68
CA SER A 115 2.56 -4.64 2.35
C SER A 115 2.37 -6.16 2.46
N PRO A 116 3.11 -6.90 3.31
CA PRO A 116 2.91 -8.34 3.46
C PRO A 116 1.52 -8.72 3.95
N THR A 117 0.91 -7.92 4.85
CA THR A 117 -0.45 -8.20 5.35
C THR A 117 -1.48 -8.01 4.23
N ILE A 118 -1.41 -6.90 3.49
CA ILE A 118 -2.33 -6.65 2.38
C ILE A 118 -2.16 -7.71 1.29
N GLU A 119 -0.92 -8.10 1.00
CA GLU A 119 -0.61 -9.15 0.04
C GLU A 119 -1.19 -10.51 0.45
N SER A 120 -0.99 -10.94 1.70
CA SER A 120 -1.55 -12.20 2.19
C SER A 120 -3.08 -12.20 2.10
N LEU A 121 -3.74 -11.09 2.45
CA LEU A 121 -5.20 -10.98 2.37
C LEU A 121 -5.69 -10.97 0.91
N TYR A 122 -4.92 -10.35 0.01
CA TYR A 122 -5.17 -10.40 -1.43
C TYR A 122 -5.15 -11.83 -1.95
N GLU A 123 -4.12 -12.61 -1.60
CA GLU A 123 -3.96 -14.01 -2.02
C GLU A 123 -5.04 -14.92 -1.44
N GLN A 124 -5.53 -14.62 -0.24
CA GLN A 124 -6.68 -15.29 0.37
C GLN A 124 -8.02 -14.94 -0.30
N GLY A 125 -8.02 -14.07 -1.32
CA GLY A 125 -9.23 -13.66 -2.04
C GLY A 125 -10.17 -12.77 -1.21
N LYS A 126 -9.67 -12.15 -0.14
CA LYS A 126 -10.47 -11.23 0.69
C LYS A 126 -10.86 -10.00 -0.13
N LYS A 127 -12.04 -9.44 0.13
CA LYS A 127 -12.49 -8.25 -0.59
C LYS A 127 -11.78 -7.01 -0.06
N TYR A 128 -11.48 -6.07 -0.96
CA TYR A 128 -10.88 -4.78 -0.60
C TYR A 128 -11.62 -4.08 0.55
N GLU A 129 -12.95 -4.10 0.56
CA GLU A 129 -13.77 -3.45 1.60
C GLU A 129 -13.49 -4.01 3.00
N GLU A 130 -13.32 -5.32 3.11
CA GLU A 130 -13.02 -6.01 4.37
C GLU A 130 -11.64 -5.60 4.88
N ILE A 131 -10.65 -5.57 3.98
CA ILE A 131 -9.26 -5.22 4.31
C ILE A 131 -9.16 -3.73 4.70
N ARG A 132 -9.83 -2.86 3.94
CA ARG A 132 -9.77 -1.39 4.10
C ARG A 132 -10.26 -0.92 5.46
N ASP A 133 -11.32 -1.51 5.98
CA ASP A 133 -11.94 -1.03 7.22
C ASP A 133 -11.40 -1.77 8.45
N THR A 134 -11.24 -3.09 8.42
CA THR A 134 -10.82 -3.87 9.60
C THR A 134 -9.34 -3.69 9.93
N VAL A 135 -8.44 -3.97 8.98
CA VAL A 135 -6.98 -3.99 9.24
C VAL A 135 -6.46 -2.59 9.60
N ARG A 136 -6.98 -1.59 8.89
CA ARG A 136 -6.66 -0.18 9.10
C ARG A 136 -7.06 0.33 10.48
N GLN A 137 -8.16 -0.17 11.05
CA GLN A 137 -8.60 0.24 12.39
C GLN A 137 -7.61 -0.24 13.44
N GLU A 138 -7.17 -1.51 13.36
CA GLU A 138 -6.21 -2.07 14.31
C GLU A 138 -4.88 -1.31 14.29
N TRP A 139 -4.31 -1.03 13.11
CA TRP A 139 -3.07 -0.26 13.03
C TRP A 139 -3.19 1.17 13.56
N ASN A 140 -4.36 1.79 13.40
CA ASN A 140 -4.59 3.15 13.90
C ASN A 140 -4.83 3.19 15.42
N LYS A 141 -5.18 2.07 16.07
CA LYS A 141 -5.24 1.99 17.54
C LYS A 141 -3.83 2.10 18.14
N LEU A 142 -2.84 1.47 17.51
CA LEU A 142 -1.43 1.52 17.92
C LEU A 142 -0.82 2.94 17.96
N LEU A 143 -1.45 3.91 17.26
CA LEU A 143 -1.03 5.31 17.27
C LEU A 143 -1.55 6.10 18.48
N LYS A 144 -2.57 5.58 19.17
CA LYS A 144 -3.18 6.21 20.34
C LYS A 144 -2.53 5.76 21.66
N GLU A 145 -1.63 4.79 21.57
CA GLU A 145 -0.82 4.20 22.64
C GLU A 145 0.61 4.73 22.57
#